data_AF-A0A3N5MZJ9-F1
#
_entry.id   AF-A0A3N5MZJ9-F1
#
_cell.length_a   1.000
_cell.length_b   1.000
_cell.length_c   1.000
_cell.angle_alpha   90.00
_cell.angle_beta   90.00
_cell.angle_gamma   90.00
#
_symmetry.space_group_name_H-M   'P 1'
#
loop_
_entity.id
_entity.type
_entity.pdbx_description
1 polymer ?
#
loop_
_entity_poly.entity_id
_entity_poly.type
_entity_poly.pdbx_seq_one_letter_code
_entity_poly.pdbx_strand_id
1 'polypeptide(L)'
;MRFLKTLVLGSLFATLGEFLFCVLVRQSLPDYLFTLAAYPLILALTYWPLRWIEQRMPSELSADVAVYAVAGFIGLAIEWFMIGNSPWANPEANDLGMFAYWATVLAMPRLLLDARPCIRPVRRAAVVAFAAYAAAALTIGFLTPQPLRLFVLAWVVVLGYTGMNLFFVRALRRAWKAQRRDLASAAAGGAV
;
A
#
# COMPACT_ATOMS: atom_id res chain seq x y z
N MET A 1 15.91 -0.46 0.60
CA MET A 1 15.06 0.10 -0.49
C MET A 1 15.74 1.27 -1.21
N ARG A 2 15.56 1.44 -2.54
CA ARG A 2 16.08 2.62 -3.27
C ARG A 2 15.10 3.78 -3.12
N PHE A 3 15.50 4.85 -2.41
CA PHE A 3 14.65 6.00 -2.04
C PHE A 3 13.78 6.52 -3.19
N LEU A 4 14.39 6.93 -4.31
CA LEU A 4 13.66 7.49 -5.45
C LEU A 4 12.61 6.52 -6.02
N LYS A 5 12.92 5.22 -6.09
CA LYS A 5 11.97 4.22 -6.57
C LYS A 5 10.80 4.04 -5.61
N THR A 6 11.05 4.17 -4.30
CA THR A 6 9.98 4.15 -3.30
C THR A 6 9.03 5.31 -3.51
N LEU A 7 9.55 6.52 -3.71
CA LEU A 7 8.72 7.71 -3.96
C LEU A 7 7.86 7.51 -5.21
N VAL A 8 8.47 7.16 -6.34
CA VAL A 8 7.76 6.99 -7.61
C VAL A 8 6.67 5.92 -7.50
N LEU A 9 6.99 4.74 -6.94
CA LEU A 9 6.01 3.66 -6.83
C LEU A 9 4.89 4.01 -5.84
N GLY A 10 5.21 4.61 -4.70
CA GLY A 10 4.21 5.01 -3.71
C GLY A 10 3.27 6.06 -4.29
N SER A 11 3.82 7.07 -4.97
CA SER A 11 3.04 8.10 -5.66
C SER A 11 2.17 7.52 -6.77
N LEU A 12 2.60 6.45 -7.47
CA LEU A 12 1.78 5.74 -8.45
C LEU A 12 0.56 5.07 -7.80
N PHE A 13 0.69 4.55 -6.57
CA PHE A 13 -0.46 4.02 -5.86
C PHE A 13 -1.38 5.15 -5.38
N ALA A 14 -0.82 6.25 -4.87
CA ALA A 14 -1.62 7.37 -4.37
C ALA A 14 -2.38 8.11 -5.48
N THR A 15 -1.71 8.37 -6.61
CA THR A 15 -2.27 9.14 -7.74
C THR A 15 -3.56 8.54 -8.26
N LEU A 16 -3.72 7.21 -8.25
CA LEU A 16 -4.97 6.58 -8.66
C LEU A 16 -6.12 6.97 -7.74
N GLY A 17 -5.98 6.78 -6.42
CA GLY A 17 -7.01 7.14 -5.45
C GLY A 17 -7.35 8.62 -5.50
N GLU A 18 -6.32 9.48 -5.55
CA GLU A 18 -6.50 10.93 -5.63
C GLU A 18 -7.13 11.38 -6.93
N PHE A 19 -6.80 10.78 -8.06
CA PHE A 19 -7.45 11.11 -9.32
C PHE A 19 -8.94 10.79 -9.27
N LEU A 20 -9.30 9.61 -8.76
CA LEU A 20 -10.69 9.20 -8.61
C LEU A 20 -11.47 10.20 -7.73
N PHE A 21 -10.92 10.63 -6.59
CA PHE A 21 -11.63 11.53 -5.68
C PHE A 21 -11.53 13.02 -6.03
N CYS A 22 -10.36 13.55 -6.33
CA CYS A 22 -10.19 14.96 -6.64
C CYS A 22 -10.79 15.30 -8.00
N VAL A 23 -10.50 14.50 -9.03
CA VAL A 23 -10.91 14.82 -10.40
C VAL A 23 -12.32 14.30 -10.70
N LEU A 24 -12.62 13.03 -10.44
CA LEU A 24 -13.91 12.45 -10.86
C LEU A 24 -15.06 12.76 -9.90
N VAL A 25 -14.80 12.79 -8.58
CA VAL A 25 -15.82 13.10 -7.57
C VAL A 25 -15.93 14.60 -7.33
N ARG A 26 -14.84 15.25 -6.88
CA ARG A 26 -14.82 16.66 -6.48
C ARG A 26 -14.72 17.64 -7.64
N GLN A 27 -14.36 17.17 -8.84
CA GLN A 27 -14.14 18.02 -10.02
C GLN A 27 -13.11 19.15 -9.77
N SER A 28 -12.15 18.92 -8.87
CA SER A 28 -11.08 19.86 -8.52
C SER A 28 -9.73 19.33 -9.00
N LEU A 29 -9.27 19.85 -10.14
CA LEU A 29 -7.91 19.63 -10.61
C LEU A 29 -6.84 20.25 -9.68
N PRO A 30 -7.05 21.46 -9.09
CA PRO A 30 -6.10 22.01 -8.12
C PRO A 30 -5.84 21.10 -6.93
N ASP A 31 -6.89 20.48 -6.35
CA ASP A 31 -6.74 19.52 -5.25
C ASP A 31 -5.87 18.33 -5.67
N TYR A 32 -6.09 17.81 -6.88
CA TYR A 32 -5.30 16.71 -7.42
C TYR A 32 -3.83 17.10 -7.62
N LEU A 33 -3.55 18.29 -8.16
CA LEU A 33 -2.18 18.77 -8.34
C LEU A 33 -1.49 18.97 -6.99
N PHE A 34 -2.21 19.46 -5.98
CA PHE A 34 -1.70 19.57 -4.62
C PHE A 34 -1.33 18.19 -4.07
N THR A 35 -2.20 17.18 -4.23
CA THR A 35 -1.89 15.84 -3.73
C THR A 35 -0.73 15.18 -4.47
N LEU A 36 -0.58 15.40 -5.79
CA LEU A 36 0.61 14.96 -6.54
C LEU A 36 1.92 15.50 -5.95
N ALA A 37 1.93 16.70 -5.37
CA ALA A 37 3.08 17.26 -4.67
C ALA A 37 3.19 16.75 -3.21
N ALA A 38 2.06 16.58 -2.52
CA ALA A 38 2.02 16.15 -1.13
C ALA A 38 2.49 14.71 -0.92
N TYR A 39 2.09 13.77 -1.78
CA TYR A 39 2.44 12.35 -1.59
C TYR A 39 3.94 12.05 -1.64
N PRO A 40 4.73 12.59 -2.59
CA PRO A 40 6.19 12.46 -2.54
C PRO A 40 6.80 12.97 -1.24
N LEU A 41 6.28 14.07 -0.68
CA LEU A 41 6.73 14.61 0.61
C LEU A 41 6.39 13.66 1.76
N ILE A 42 5.16 13.16 1.82
CA ILE A 42 4.72 12.18 2.83
C ILE A 42 5.55 10.90 2.73
N LEU A 43 5.77 10.38 1.52
CA LEU A 43 6.62 9.21 1.28
C LEU A 43 8.07 9.46 1.69
N ALA A 44 8.61 10.66 1.48
CA ALA A 44 9.96 11.02 1.92
C ALA A 44 10.07 11.07 3.45
N LEU A 45 9.08 11.64 4.13
CA LEU A 45 9.04 11.72 5.60
C LEU A 45 8.89 10.33 6.25
N THR A 46 8.02 9.49 5.68
CA THR A 46 7.76 8.14 6.18
C THR A 46 8.86 7.12 5.80
N TYR A 47 9.66 7.40 4.77
CA TYR A 47 10.72 6.52 4.30
C TYR A 47 11.74 6.18 5.40
N TRP A 48 12.20 7.19 6.14
CA TRP A 48 13.25 7.01 7.15
C TRP A 48 12.79 6.15 8.34
N PRO A 49 11.63 6.42 8.97
CA PRO A 49 11.08 5.54 9.99
C PRO A 49 10.91 4.10 9.51
N LEU A 50 10.32 3.89 8.34
CA LEU A 50 10.08 2.54 7.81
C LEU A 50 11.40 1.80 7.51
N ARG A 51 12.40 2.51 6.98
CA ARG A 51 13.74 1.96 6.76
C ARG A 51 14.47 1.64 8.06
N TRP A 52 14.31 2.46 9.08
CA TRP A 52 14.89 2.20 10.40
C TRP A 52 14.30 0.93 11.02
N ILE A 53 12.99 0.74 10.92
CA ILE A 53 12.30 -0.48 11.37
C ILE A 53 12.81 -1.70 10.61
N GLU A 54 12.89 -1.61 9.27
CA GLU A 54 13.43 -2.68 8.43
C GLU A 54 14.81 -3.15 8.92
N GLN A 55 15.70 -2.22 9.29
CA GLN A 55 17.07 -2.52 9.70
C GLN A 55 17.19 -3.08 11.12
N ARG A 56 16.19 -2.86 11.99
CA ARG A 56 16.22 -3.28 13.40
C ARG A 56 15.53 -4.61 13.65
N MET A 57 14.81 -5.14 12.67
CA MET A 57 14.10 -6.40 12.84
C MET A 57 15.03 -7.61 12.71
N PRO A 58 14.87 -8.65 13.53
CA PRO A 58 15.81 -9.78 13.61
C PRO A 58 15.76 -10.70 12.39
N SER A 59 14.66 -10.67 11.63
CA SER A 59 14.49 -11.45 10.42
C SER A 59 13.80 -10.62 9.34
N GLU A 60 13.99 -11.00 8.08
CA GLU A 60 13.31 -10.33 6.97
C GLU A 60 11.78 -10.48 7.07
N LEU A 61 11.28 -11.62 7.55
CA LEU A 61 9.85 -11.84 7.75
C LEU A 61 9.29 -10.87 8.79
N SER A 62 9.98 -10.70 9.93
CA SER A 62 9.58 -9.71 10.94
C SER A 62 9.66 -8.29 10.40
N ALA A 63 10.67 -7.98 9.56
CA ALA A 63 10.78 -6.68 8.90
C ALA A 63 9.57 -6.41 7.99
N ASP A 64 9.14 -7.40 7.20
CA ASP A 64 7.98 -7.26 6.31
C ASP A 64 6.67 -7.03 7.08
N VAL A 65 6.45 -7.80 8.17
CA VAL A 65 5.27 -7.63 9.03
C VAL A 65 5.28 -6.25 9.69
N ALA A 66 6.42 -5.85 10.26
CA ALA A 66 6.54 -4.58 10.97
C ALA A 66 6.35 -3.39 10.03
N VAL A 67 7.00 -3.39 8.85
CA VAL A 67 6.84 -2.32 7.85
C VAL A 67 5.40 -2.22 7.38
N TYR A 68 4.73 -3.35 7.10
CA TYR A 68 3.33 -3.36 6.70
C TYR A 68 2.40 -2.75 7.75
N ALA A 69 2.51 -3.21 9.00
CA ALA A 69 1.66 -2.74 10.09
C ALA A 69 1.90 -1.24 10.35
N VAL A 70 3.17 -0.85 10.46
CA VAL A 70 3.54 0.54 10.76
C VAL A 70 3.16 1.48 9.62
N ALA A 71 3.31 1.07 8.36
CA ALA A 71 2.83 1.83 7.22
C ALA A 71 1.33 2.15 7.32
N GLY A 72 0.49 1.14 7.58
CA GLY A 72 -0.95 1.36 7.73
C GLY A 72 -1.29 2.26 8.92
N PHE A 73 -0.63 2.09 10.07
CA PHE A 73 -0.87 2.93 11.26
C PHE A 73 -0.35 4.36 11.12
N ILE A 74 0.78 4.58 10.45
CA ILE A 74 1.25 5.92 10.10
C ILE A 74 0.20 6.61 9.21
N GLY A 75 -0.34 5.87 8.25
CA GLY A 75 -1.44 6.33 7.42
C GLY A 75 -2.66 6.76 8.20
N LEU A 76 -3.14 5.91 9.11
CA LEU A 76 -4.25 6.25 10.00
C LEU A 76 -3.94 7.49 10.84
N ALA A 77 -2.71 7.63 11.36
CA ALA A 77 -2.33 8.84 12.08
C ALA A 77 -2.41 10.10 11.20
N ILE A 78 -2.00 10.02 9.93
CA ILE A 78 -2.15 11.13 8.97
C ILE A 78 -3.64 11.45 8.77
N GLU A 79 -4.48 10.44 8.55
CA GLU A 79 -5.92 10.62 8.37
C GLU A 79 -6.59 11.25 9.59
N TRP A 80 -6.28 10.73 10.77
CA TRP A 80 -6.94 11.12 12.00
C TRP A 80 -6.52 12.51 12.47
N PHE A 81 -5.24 12.83 12.38
CA PHE A 81 -4.69 14.06 12.97
C PHE A 81 -4.45 15.18 11.96
N MET A 82 -4.17 14.87 10.68
CA MET A 82 -3.89 15.89 9.66
C MET A 82 -5.09 16.15 8.75
N ILE A 83 -5.84 15.10 8.38
CA ILE A 83 -6.97 15.22 7.46
C ILE A 83 -8.29 15.41 8.22
N GLY A 84 -8.42 14.82 9.41
CA GLY A 84 -9.60 14.91 10.26
C GLY A 84 -10.60 13.76 10.11
N ASN A 85 -10.22 12.67 9.45
CA ASN A 85 -11.04 11.46 9.27
C ASN A 85 -10.97 10.51 10.47
N SER A 86 -10.88 11.05 11.68
CA SER A 86 -10.80 10.23 12.89
C SER A 86 -12.15 9.63 13.27
N PRO A 87 -12.19 8.48 13.98
CA PRO A 87 -13.45 7.86 14.41
C PRO A 87 -14.33 8.76 15.28
N TRP A 88 -13.72 9.71 16.00
CA TRP A 88 -14.44 10.67 16.86
C TRP A 88 -14.91 11.93 16.12
N ALA A 89 -14.28 12.29 15.00
CA ALA A 89 -14.68 13.43 14.18
C ALA A 89 -15.59 13.03 13.01
N ASN A 90 -15.36 11.86 12.42
CA ASN A 90 -16.09 11.29 11.30
C ASN A 90 -16.33 9.78 11.51
N PRO A 91 -17.37 9.39 12.28
CA PRO A 91 -17.65 7.98 12.58
C PRO A 91 -18.01 7.13 11.34
N GLU A 92 -18.37 7.77 10.22
CA GLU A 92 -18.69 7.09 8.96
C GLU A 92 -17.43 6.80 8.12
N ALA A 93 -16.27 7.32 8.52
CA ALA A 93 -15.00 7.05 7.86
C ALA A 93 -14.63 5.56 7.95
N ASN A 94 -14.18 5.00 6.83
CA ASN A 94 -13.79 3.59 6.77
C ASN A 94 -12.31 3.43 7.14
N ASP A 95 -12.02 3.26 8.43
CA ASP A 95 -10.65 3.09 8.93
C ASP A 95 -9.92 1.90 8.31
N LEU A 96 -10.62 0.79 8.04
CA LEU A 96 -10.02 -0.37 7.39
C LEU A 96 -9.59 -0.06 5.96
N GLY A 97 -10.42 0.70 5.24
CA GLY A 97 -10.12 1.20 3.90
C GLY A 97 -8.94 2.16 3.90
N MET A 98 -8.90 3.09 4.84
CA MET A 98 -7.79 4.04 5.01
C MET A 98 -6.50 3.32 5.36
N PHE A 99 -6.53 2.37 6.30
CA PHE A 99 -5.38 1.52 6.62
C PHE A 99 -4.88 0.79 5.37
N ALA A 100 -5.78 0.14 4.62
CA ALA A 100 -5.41 -0.62 3.42
C ALA A 100 -4.82 0.27 2.32
N TYR A 101 -5.39 1.47 2.14
CA TYR A 101 -4.88 2.49 1.22
C TYR A 101 -3.45 2.88 1.60
N TRP A 102 -3.24 3.34 2.83
CA TRP A 102 -1.93 3.81 3.29
C TRP A 102 -0.88 2.70 3.38
N ALA A 103 -1.27 1.50 3.82
CA ALA A 103 -0.38 0.33 3.77
C ALA A 103 0.05 0.03 2.34
N THR A 104 -0.83 0.19 1.35
CA THR A 104 -0.44 0.05 -0.06
C THR A 104 0.50 1.17 -0.48
N VAL A 105 0.14 2.43 -0.28
CA VAL A 105 0.94 3.59 -0.71
C VAL A 105 2.35 3.54 -0.12
N LEU A 106 2.48 3.22 1.17
CA LEU A 106 3.75 3.28 1.88
C LEU A 106 4.56 1.97 1.83
N ALA A 107 3.91 0.80 1.89
CA ALA A 107 4.62 -0.49 1.95
C ALA A 107 4.68 -1.26 0.62
N MET A 108 3.77 -1.04 -0.34
CA MET A 108 3.80 -1.77 -1.61
C MET A 108 5.09 -1.52 -2.42
N PRO A 109 5.70 -0.31 -2.41
CA PRO A 109 7.00 -0.10 -3.03
C PRO A 109 8.08 -1.06 -2.53
N ARG A 110 8.09 -1.42 -1.24
CA ARG A 110 9.01 -2.41 -0.68
C ARG A 110 8.81 -3.76 -1.36
N LEU A 111 7.56 -4.23 -1.41
CA LEU A 111 7.21 -5.52 -2.01
C LEU A 111 7.58 -5.58 -3.50
N LEU A 112 7.38 -4.48 -4.22
CA LEU A 112 7.73 -4.39 -5.64
C LEU A 112 9.24 -4.30 -5.90
N LEU A 113 10.00 -3.76 -4.95
CA LEU A 113 11.46 -3.66 -5.05
C LEU A 113 12.20 -4.86 -4.45
N ASP A 114 11.47 -5.82 -3.89
CA ASP A 114 12.02 -7.01 -3.27
C ASP A 114 12.74 -7.92 -4.29
N ALA A 115 14.01 -8.24 -4.02
CA ALA A 115 14.83 -9.07 -4.91
C ALA A 115 14.71 -10.58 -4.63
N ARG A 116 14.05 -10.99 -3.54
CA ARG A 116 14.02 -12.38 -3.11
C ARG A 116 13.31 -13.28 -4.14
N PRO A 117 13.92 -14.42 -4.54
CA PRO A 117 13.34 -15.30 -5.55
C PRO A 117 11.93 -15.81 -5.19
N CYS A 118 11.68 -16.07 -3.90
CA CYS A 118 10.40 -16.56 -3.41
C CYS A 118 9.25 -15.54 -3.58
N ILE A 119 9.57 -14.24 -3.65
CA ILE A 119 8.62 -13.12 -3.75
C ILE A 119 8.34 -12.69 -5.19
N ARG A 120 9.28 -12.94 -6.13
CA ARG A 120 9.14 -12.61 -7.56
C ARG A 120 7.77 -12.90 -8.19
N PRO A 121 7.11 -14.07 -7.98
CA PRO A 121 5.78 -14.31 -8.53
C PRO A 121 4.69 -13.45 -7.90
N VAL A 122 4.78 -13.16 -6.59
CA VAL A 122 3.82 -12.28 -5.89
C VAL A 122 3.93 -10.85 -6.41
N ARG A 123 5.16 -10.36 -6.59
CA ARG A 123 5.41 -9.04 -7.18
C ARG A 123 4.77 -8.91 -8.57
N ARG A 124 5.01 -9.87 -9.46
CA ARG A 124 4.44 -9.83 -10.83
C ARG A 124 2.92 -9.81 -10.78
N ALA A 125 2.33 -10.67 -9.96
CA ALA A 125 0.89 -10.72 -9.79
C ALA A 125 0.33 -9.41 -9.20
N ALA A 126 1.03 -8.77 -8.26
CA ALA A 126 0.63 -7.47 -7.70
C ALA A 126 0.64 -6.36 -8.75
N VAL A 127 1.67 -6.29 -9.60
CA VAL A 127 1.74 -5.29 -10.69
C VAL A 127 0.58 -5.48 -11.68
N VAL A 128 0.35 -6.72 -12.12
CA VAL A 128 -0.75 -7.02 -13.07
C VAL A 128 -2.10 -6.72 -12.43
N ALA A 129 -2.30 -7.11 -11.18
CA ALA A 129 -3.54 -6.84 -10.45
C ALA A 129 -3.77 -5.34 -10.26
N PHE A 130 -2.73 -4.57 -9.95
CA PHE A 130 -2.85 -3.11 -9.84
C PHE A 130 -3.19 -2.46 -11.18
N ALA A 131 -2.54 -2.87 -12.27
CA ALA A 131 -2.83 -2.34 -13.60
C ALA A 131 -4.28 -2.65 -14.02
N ALA A 132 -4.74 -3.89 -13.81
CA ALA A 132 -6.12 -4.29 -14.09
C ALA A 132 -7.12 -3.53 -13.20
N TYR A 133 -6.83 -3.39 -11.90
CA TYR A 133 -7.63 -2.61 -10.97
C TYR A 133 -7.70 -1.14 -11.38
N ALA A 134 -6.58 -0.51 -11.73
CA ALA A 134 -6.55 0.88 -12.15
C ALA A 134 -7.42 1.11 -13.40
N ALA A 135 -7.28 0.25 -14.41
CA ALA A 135 -8.10 0.31 -15.63
C ALA A 135 -9.60 0.15 -15.32
N ALA A 136 -9.95 -0.83 -14.48
CA ALA A 136 -11.34 -1.05 -14.05
C ALA A 136 -11.89 0.13 -13.24
N ALA A 137 -11.13 0.65 -12.28
CA ALA A 137 -11.54 1.74 -11.41
C ALA A 137 -11.76 3.04 -12.21
N LEU A 138 -10.87 3.35 -13.15
CA LEU A 138 -11.04 4.49 -14.06
C LEU A 138 -12.28 4.31 -14.93
N THR A 139 -12.47 3.13 -15.52
CA THR A 139 -13.65 2.83 -16.35
C THR A 139 -14.94 3.01 -15.54
N ILE A 140 -15.00 2.44 -14.33
CA ILE A 140 -16.14 2.59 -13.43
C ILE A 140 -16.35 4.08 -13.10
N GLY A 141 -15.29 4.82 -12.76
CA GLY A 141 -15.39 6.24 -12.41
C GLY A 141 -15.92 7.12 -13.53
N PHE A 142 -15.46 6.91 -14.77
CA PHE A 142 -15.95 7.68 -15.93
C PHE A 142 -17.39 7.31 -16.32
N LEU A 143 -17.78 6.05 -16.20
CA LEU A 143 -19.13 5.59 -16.53
C LEU A 143 -20.16 5.87 -15.43
N THR A 144 -19.73 6.08 -14.19
CA THR A 144 -20.64 6.34 -13.06
C THR A 144 -21.21 7.76 -13.15
N PRO A 145 -22.55 7.94 -13.09
CA PRO A 145 -23.17 9.26 -13.03
C PRO A 145 -22.72 10.05 -11.81
N GLN A 146 -22.52 11.37 -11.95
CA GLN A 146 -21.96 12.21 -10.89
C GLN A 146 -22.60 11.98 -9.50
N PRO A 147 -23.94 11.95 -9.36
CA PRO A 147 -24.59 11.84 -8.04
C PRO A 147 -24.23 10.56 -7.27
N LEU A 148 -23.77 9.52 -7.97
CA LEU A 148 -23.42 8.22 -7.41
C LEU A 148 -21.90 8.04 -7.26
N ARG A 149 -21.08 8.93 -7.83
CA ARG A 149 -19.62 8.72 -7.93
C ARG A 149 -18.95 8.60 -6.57
N LEU A 150 -19.30 9.44 -5.61
CA LEU A 150 -18.70 9.37 -4.28
C LEU A 150 -18.90 7.99 -3.66
N PHE A 151 -20.16 7.52 -3.63
CA PHE A 151 -20.51 6.24 -3.05
C PHE A 151 -19.81 5.08 -3.77
N VAL A 152 -19.91 5.03 -5.10
CA VAL A 152 -19.32 3.95 -5.90
C VAL A 152 -17.79 3.95 -5.79
N LEU A 153 -17.15 5.11 -5.99
CA LEU A 153 -15.69 5.20 -6.00
C LEU A 153 -15.08 5.00 -4.62
N ALA A 154 -15.77 5.37 -3.53
CA ALA A 154 -15.34 5.01 -2.19
C ALA A 154 -15.20 3.50 -2.03
N TRP A 155 -16.21 2.72 -2.42
CA TRP A 155 -16.14 1.27 -2.34
C TRP A 155 -15.15 0.66 -3.32
N VAL A 156 -15.02 1.20 -4.53
CA VAL A 156 -13.99 0.76 -5.50
C VAL A 156 -12.59 0.91 -4.92
N VAL A 157 -12.30 2.04 -4.28
CA VAL A 157 -11.03 2.30 -3.60
C VAL A 157 -10.83 1.33 -2.43
N VAL A 158 -11.80 1.26 -1.52
CA VAL A 158 -11.71 0.37 -0.34
C VAL A 158 -11.45 -1.07 -0.76
N LEU A 159 -12.25 -1.61 -1.68
CA LEU A 159 -12.11 -2.99 -2.15
C LEU A 159 -10.82 -3.20 -2.93
N GLY A 160 -10.44 -2.24 -3.78
CA GLY A 160 -9.23 -2.29 -4.59
C GLY A 160 -7.98 -2.37 -3.73
N TYR A 161 -7.78 -1.42 -2.83
CA TYR A 161 -6.61 -1.39 -1.95
C TYR A 161 -6.64 -2.52 -0.92
N THR A 162 -7.80 -2.91 -0.40
CA THR A 162 -7.91 -4.12 0.45
C THR A 162 -7.49 -5.38 -0.32
N GLY A 163 -7.92 -5.51 -1.58
CA GLY A 163 -7.48 -6.58 -2.48
C GLY A 163 -5.97 -6.55 -2.73
N MET A 164 -5.37 -5.36 -2.87
CA MET A 164 -3.92 -5.21 -2.98
C MET A 164 -3.19 -5.68 -1.72
N ASN A 165 -3.79 -5.53 -0.53
CA ASN A 165 -3.18 -5.98 0.71
C ASN A 165 -3.06 -7.51 0.80
N LEU A 166 -3.86 -8.27 0.04
CA LEU A 166 -3.71 -9.73 -0.07
C LEU A 166 -2.33 -10.14 -0.62
N PHE A 167 -1.67 -9.26 -1.38
CA PHE A 167 -0.31 -9.53 -1.87
C PHE A 167 0.74 -9.48 -0.75
N PHE A 168 0.55 -8.66 0.30
CA PHE A 168 1.41 -8.72 1.49
C PHE A 168 1.23 -10.07 2.19
N VAL A 169 -0.01 -10.51 2.42
CA VAL A 169 -0.29 -11.81 3.04
C VAL A 169 0.34 -12.96 2.24
N ARG A 170 0.21 -12.92 0.91
CA ARG A 170 0.83 -13.91 0.01
C ARG A 170 2.37 -13.86 0.09
N ALA A 171 2.96 -12.67 0.15
CA ALA A 171 4.40 -12.49 0.29
C ALA A 171 4.91 -13.06 1.61
N LEU A 172 4.27 -12.69 2.73
CA LEU A 172 4.60 -13.16 4.08
C LEU A 172 4.52 -14.69 4.16
N ARG A 173 3.45 -15.29 3.64
CA ARG A 173 3.31 -16.76 3.60
C ARG A 173 4.44 -17.43 2.81
N ARG A 174 4.90 -16.83 1.71
CA ARG A 174 6.01 -17.38 0.91
C ARG A 174 7.36 -17.20 1.59
N ALA A 175 7.62 -16.04 2.18
CA ALA A 175 8.83 -15.78 2.95
C ALA A 175 8.95 -16.76 4.13
N TRP A 176 7.86 -16.96 4.88
CA TRP A 176 7.83 -17.92 5.99
C TRP A 176 8.10 -19.36 5.55
N LYS A 177 7.50 -19.79 4.43
CA LYS A 177 7.76 -21.14 3.88
C LYS A 177 9.22 -21.31 3.42
N ALA A 178 9.83 -20.28 2.85
CA ALA A 178 11.24 -20.30 2.46
C ALA A 178 12.14 -20.44 3.69
N GLN A 179 11.95 -19.58 4.70
CA GLN A 179 12.71 -19.61 5.94
C GLN A 179 12.63 -20.98 6.65
N ARG A 180 11.45 -21.60 6.69
CA ARG A 180 11.31 -22.96 7.26
C ARG A 180 12.09 -24.04 6.51
N ARG A 181 12.18 -23.94 5.18
CA ARG A 181 12.95 -24.89 4.36
C ARG A 181 14.44 -24.74 4.59
N ASP A 182 14.91 -23.51 4.72
CA ASP A 182 16.32 -23.22 4.98
C ASP A 182 16.75 -23.78 6.35
N LEU A 183 15.92 -23.57 7.38
CA LEU A 183 16.15 -24.14 8.72
C LEU A 183 16.17 -25.68 8.71
N ALA A 184 15.24 -26.32 7.99
CA ALA A 184 15.20 -27.77 7.87
C ALA A 184 16.45 -28.32 7.14
N SER A 185 16.93 -27.62 6.11
CA SER A 185 18.13 -28.00 5.35
C SER A 185 19.40 -27.86 6.20
N ALA A 186 19.49 -26.81 7.01
CA ALA A 186 20.60 -26.61 7.95
C ALA A 186 20.65 -27.69 9.03
N ALA A 187 19.49 -28.08 9.58
CA ALA A 187 19.39 -29.14 10.57
C ALA A 187 19.79 -30.53 10.00
N ALA A 188 19.45 -30.80 8.74
CA ALA A 188 19.84 -32.05 8.07
C ALA A 188 21.33 -32.09 7.69
N GLY A 189 21.93 -30.95 7.36
CA GLY A 189 23.34 -30.85 6.98
C GLY A 189 24.33 -30.80 8.15
N GLY A 190 23.89 -30.44 9.36
CA GLY A 190 24.72 -30.43 10.58
C GLY A 190 24.77 -31.77 11.33
N ALA A 191 24.19 -32.84 10.76
CA ALA A 191 24.16 -34.18 11.33
C ALA A 191 25.24 -35.14 10.75
N VAL A 192 26.29 -34.58 10.14
CA VAL A 192 27.46 -35.28 9.60
C VAL A 192 28.68 -34.87 10.41
#